data_AF-A0A3D0V486-F1
#
_entry.id   AF-A0A3D0V486-F1
#
_cell.length_a   1.000
_cell.length_b   1.000
_cell.length_c   1.000
_cell.angle_alpha   90.00
_cell.angle_beta   90.00
_cell.angle_gamma   90.00
#
_symmetry.space_group_name_H-M   'P 1'
#
loop_
_entity.id
_entity.type
_entity.pdbx_description
1 polymer ?
#
loop_
_entity_poly.entity_id
_entity_poly.type
_entity_poly.pdbx_seq_one_letter_code
_entity_poly.pdbx_strand_id
1 'polypeptide(L)'
;MINKTQKTKIQRKFTGVVVSDKMQKTVVVRVSRTVVHPKYGKRYIQSRKYKVHDEKGQYKIGDHVIFVECRPLSKEKRWRVL
;
A
#
# COMPACT_ATOMS: atom_id res chain seq x y z
N MET A 1 -34.54 2.13 18.24
CA MET A 1 -33.09 2.27 17.98
C MET A 1 -32.72 1.40 16.78
N ILE A 2 -32.63 1.96 15.58
CA ILE A 2 -32.33 1.18 14.37
C ILE A 2 -30.83 1.32 14.09
N ASN A 3 -30.08 0.24 14.33
CA ASN A 3 -28.69 0.14 13.92
C ASN A 3 -28.64 0.17 12.38
N LYS A 4 -28.18 1.29 11.81
CA LYS A 4 -27.84 1.36 10.39
C LYS A 4 -26.76 0.33 10.09
N THR A 5 -27.10 -0.72 9.35
CA THR A 5 -26.13 -1.65 8.76
C THR A 5 -25.26 -0.85 7.79
N GLN A 6 -24.04 -0.49 8.21
CA GLN A 6 -23.11 0.26 7.37
C GLN A 6 -22.61 -0.65 6.25
N LYS A 7 -23.01 -0.36 5.00
CA LYS A 7 -22.46 -1.02 3.81
C LYS A 7 -20.96 -0.71 3.71
N THR A 8 -20.11 -1.67 4.01
CA THR A 8 -18.65 -1.53 3.89
C THR A 8 -18.27 -1.50 2.41
N LYS A 9 -17.72 -0.37 1.93
CA LYS A 9 -17.18 -0.29 0.58
C LYS A 9 -15.91 -1.15 0.51
N ILE A 10 -15.91 -2.17 -0.35
CA ILE A 10 -14.74 -3.03 -0.58
C ILE A 10 -13.68 -2.17 -1.30
N GLN A 11 -12.60 -1.86 -0.59
CA GLN A 11 -11.44 -1.13 -1.13
C GLN A 11 -10.25 -2.08 -1.23
N ARG A 12 -9.41 -1.90 -2.26
CA ARG A 12 -8.17 -2.67 -2.38
C ARG A 12 -7.21 -2.28 -1.25
N LYS A 13 -6.78 -3.27 -0.48
CA LYS A 13 -5.82 -3.12 0.61
C LYS A 13 -4.54 -3.87 0.27
N PHE A 14 -3.40 -3.29 0.60
CA PHE A 14 -2.11 -3.93 0.48
C PHE A 14 -1.32 -3.78 1.78
N THR A 15 -0.48 -4.77 2.03
CA THR A 15 0.51 -4.76 3.11
C THR A 15 1.89 -4.76 2.50
N GLY A 16 2.80 -3.94 3.02
CA GLY A 16 4.16 -3.88 2.53
C GLY A 16 5.12 -3.25 3.53
N VAL A 17 6.39 -3.15 3.12
CA VAL A 17 7.47 -2.61 3.95
C VAL A 17 7.88 -1.24 3.43
N VAL A 18 8.08 -0.27 4.31
CA VAL A 18 8.56 1.07 3.96
C VAL A 18 10.03 0.99 3.56
N VAL A 19 10.35 1.48 2.35
CA VAL A 19 11.71 1.51 1.78
C VAL A 19 12.31 2.92 1.83
N SER A 20 11.49 3.96 1.77
CA SER A 20 11.95 5.34 1.80
C SER A 20 10.94 6.27 2.44
N ASP A 21 11.44 7.16 3.30
CA ASP A 21 10.71 8.24 3.97
C ASP A 21 11.35 9.62 3.65
N LYS A 22 12.09 9.73 2.55
CA LYS A 22 12.79 10.98 2.20
C LYS A 22 11.86 12.11 1.71
N MET A 23 10.59 11.81 1.44
CA MET A 23 9.65 12.75 0.85
C MET A 23 8.69 13.29 1.91
N GLN A 24 8.37 14.58 1.83
CA GLN A 24 7.39 15.20 2.74
C GLN A 24 6.02 14.52 2.62
N LYS A 25 5.45 14.13 3.77
CA LYS A 25 4.11 13.53 3.90
C LYS A 25 3.88 12.29 3.01
N THR A 26 4.95 11.61 2.60
CA THR A 26 4.89 10.54 1.60
C THR A 26 5.92 9.46 1.89
N VAL A 27 5.45 8.23 2.08
CA VAL A 27 6.31 7.07 2.23
C VAL A 27 6.27 6.19 0.99
N VAL A 28 7.41 5.59 0.64
CA VAL A 28 7.51 4.62 -0.47
C VAL A 28 7.47 3.22 0.10
N VAL A 29 6.42 2.48 -0.21
CA VAL A 29 6.17 1.13 0.30
C VAL A 29 6.44 0.11 -0.79
N ARG A 30 7.21 -0.94 -0.47
CA ARG A 30 7.43 -2.10 -1.33
C ARG A 30 6.45 -3.21 -0.95
N VAL A 31 5.69 -3.68 -1.93
CA VAL A 31 4.83 -4.86 -1.83
C VAL A 31 5.48 -5.98 -2.65
N SER A 32 5.78 -7.09 -1.99
CA SER A 32 6.26 -8.32 -2.62
C SER A 32 5.10 -9.29 -2.82
N ARG A 33 5.08 -9.98 -3.97
CA ARG A 33 4.20 -11.12 -4.23
C ARG A 33 4.98 -12.23 -4.89
N THR A 34 4.68 -13.47 -4.55
CA THR A 34 5.26 -14.64 -5.22
C THR A 34 4.43 -14.94 -6.46
N VAL A 35 5.09 -15.03 -7.61
CA VAL A 35 4.48 -15.36 -8.90
C VAL A 35 5.16 -16.60 -9.46
N VAL A 36 4.39 -17.42 -10.16
CA VAL A 36 4.91 -18.60 -10.86
C VAL A 36 5.25 -18.22 -12.30
N HIS A 37 6.43 -18.59 -12.77
CA HIS A 37 6.79 -18.37 -14.18
C HIS A 37 5.87 -19.22 -15.08
N PRO A 38 5.19 -18.62 -16.10
CA PRO A 38 4.15 -19.31 -16.85
C PRO A 38 4.66 -20.56 -17.59
N LYS A 39 5.86 -20.50 -18.19
CA LYS A 39 6.47 -21.64 -18.89
C LYS A 39 7.15 -22.64 -17.96
N TYR A 40 8.04 -22.18 -17.09
CA TYR A 40 8.93 -23.04 -16.31
C TYR A 40 8.42 -23.45 -14.92
N GLY A 41 7.30 -22.90 -14.44
CA GLY A 41 6.75 -23.23 -13.11
C GLY A 41 7.61 -22.76 -11.91
N LYS A 42 8.77 -22.16 -12.15
CA LYS A 42 9.64 -21.63 -11.08
C LYS A 42 8.95 -20.48 -10.35
N ARG A 43 8.86 -20.57 -9.02
CA ARG A 43 8.38 -19.49 -8.14
C ARG A 43 9.44 -18.42 -8.02
N TYR A 44 9.05 -17.16 -8.24
CA TYR A 44 9.93 -16.01 -8.08
C TYR A 44 9.17 -14.85 -7.41
N ILE A 45 9.91 -13.97 -6.75
CA ILE A 45 9.34 -12.83 -6.02
C ILE A 45 9.29 -11.62 -6.97
N GLN A 46 8.10 -11.11 -7.22
CA GLN A 46 7.90 -9.82 -7.88
C GLN A 46 7.66 -8.74 -6.82
N SER A 47 8.35 -7.62 -6.93
CA SER A 47 8.13 -6.46 -6.05
C SER A 47 7.62 -5.26 -6.82
N ARG A 48 6.70 -4.50 -6.23
CA ARG A 48 6.22 -3.21 -6.73
C ARG A 48 6.36 -2.14 -5.65
N LYS A 49 6.66 -0.91 -6.04
CA LYS A 49 6.76 0.23 -5.13
C LYS A 49 5.53 1.13 -5.28
N TYR A 50 4.99 1.61 -4.17
CA TYR A 50 3.83 2.50 -4.10
C TYR A 50 4.17 3.76 -3.32
N LYS A 51 3.76 4.93 -3.82
CA LYS A 51 3.81 6.20 -3.08
C LYS A 51 2.54 6.35 -2.27
N VAL A 52 2.69 6.33 -0.94
CA VAL A 52 1.58 6.31 0.01
C VAL A 52 1.55 7.61 0.80
N HIS A 53 0.35 8.14 1.00
CA HIS A 53 0.10 9.35 1.78
C HIS A 53 0.06 9.04 3.27
N ASP A 54 0.93 9.72 4.01
CA ASP A 54 0.91 9.81 5.46
C ASP A 54 0.96 11.29 5.85
N GLU A 55 -0.06 11.77 6.56
CA GLU A 55 -0.15 13.16 7.01
C GLU A 55 0.72 13.44 8.23
N LYS A 56 0.93 12.42 9.08
CA LYS A 56 1.56 12.57 10.39
C LYS A 56 3.04 12.20 10.39
N GLY A 57 3.54 11.55 9.32
CA GLY A 57 4.94 11.16 9.19
C GLY A 57 5.38 10.17 10.27
N GLN A 58 4.51 9.23 10.61
CA GLN A 58 4.73 8.30 11.73
C GLN A 58 5.59 7.11 11.34
N TYR A 59 5.60 6.74 10.06
CA TYR A 59 6.20 5.51 9.57
C TYR A 59 7.63 5.73 9.09
N LYS A 60 8.55 4.90 9.59
CA LYS A 60 9.97 4.94 9.24
C LYS A 60 10.34 3.79 8.30
N ILE A 61 11.57 3.84 7.79
CA ILE A 61 12.13 2.80 6.94
C ILE A 61 12.19 1.48 7.72
N GLY A 62 11.68 0.41 7.12
CA GLY A 62 11.61 -0.93 7.73
C GLY A 62 10.25 -1.28 8.33
N ASP A 63 9.35 -0.31 8.52
CA ASP A 63 8.05 -0.58 9.11
C ASP A 63 7.12 -1.34 8.16
N HIS A 64 6.29 -2.21 8.75
CA HIS A 64 5.20 -2.88 8.04
C HIS A 64 3.94 -2.01 8.08
N VAL A 65 3.42 -1.66 6.91
CA VAL A 65 2.28 -0.75 6.78
C VAL A 65 1.18 -1.38 5.94
N ILE A 66 -0.06 -1.11 6.35
CA ILE A 66 -1.27 -1.46 5.60
C ILE A 66 -1.82 -0.18 4.99
N PHE A 67 -2.08 -0.19 3.69
CA PHE A 67 -2.57 0.98 2.97
C PHE A 67 -3.72 0.63 2.03
N VAL A 68 -4.55 1.63 1.77
CA VAL A 68 -5.77 1.54 0.95
C VAL A 68 -5.69 2.44 -0.26
N GLU A 69 -6.43 2.07 -1.31
CA GLU A 69 -6.64 2.91 -2.48
C GLU A 69 -7.42 4.18 -2.11
N CYS A 70 -6.99 5.34 -2.62
CA CYS A 70 -7.66 6.61 -2.41
C CYS A 70 -7.82 7.39 -3.71
N ARG A 71 -8.52 8.53 -3.65
CA ARG A 71 -8.52 9.48 -4.77
C ARG A 71 -7.08 9.90 -5.12
N PRO A 72 -6.77 10.26 -6.38
CA PRO A 72 -5.46 10.78 -6.72
C PRO A 72 -5.15 12.03 -5.89
N LEU A 73 -4.07 11.98 -5.10
CA LEU A 73 -3.56 13.11 -4.33
C LEU A 73 -2.44 13.86 -5.10
N SER A 74 -1.81 13.17 -6.05
CA SER A 74 -0.81 13.70 -6.98
C SER A 74 -0.74 12.78 -8.20
N LYS A 75 0.19 13.04 -9.14
CA LYS A 75 0.41 12.25 -10.36
C LYS A 75 0.53 10.75 -10.08
N GLU A 76 1.33 10.40 -9.07
CA GLU A 76 1.66 8.99 -8.73
C GLU A 76 1.12 8.55 -7.35
N LYS A 77 0.58 9.47 -6.56
CA LYS A 77 0.15 9.24 -5.18
C LYS A 77 -1.34 8.95 -5.13
N ARG A 78 -1.69 7.67 -5.04
CA ARG A 78 -3.07 7.15 -5.11
C ARG A 78 -3.43 6.21 -3.95
N TRP A 79 -2.59 6.22 -2.91
CA TRP A 79 -2.69 5.31 -1.77
C TRP A 79 -2.59 6.11 -0.48
N ARG A 80 -3.33 5.70 0.55
CA ARG A 80 -3.30 6.30 1.89
C ARG A 80 -3.02 5.23 2.93
N VAL A 81 -2.19 5.54 3.93
CA VAL A 81 -1.98 4.63 5.06
C VAL A 81 -3.25 4.56 5.91
N LEU A 82 -3.52 3.38 6.47
CA LEU A 82 -4.57 3.20 7.48
C LEU A 82 -4.12 3.70 8.85
#